data_AF-A0AAV1ZZG7-F1
#
_entry.id   AF-A0AAV1ZZG7-F1
#
_cell.length_a   1.000
_cell.length_b   1.000
_cell.length_c   1.000
_cell.angle_alpha   90.00
_cell.angle_beta   90.00
_cell.angle_gamma   90.00
#
_symmetry.space_group_name_H-M   'P 1'
#
loop_
_entity.id
_entity.type
_entity.pdbx_description
1 polymer ?
#
loop_
_entity_poly.entity_id
_entity_poly.type
_entity_poly.pdbx_seq_one_letter_code
_entity_poly.pdbx_strand_id
1 'polypeptide(L)'
;MDVAPGAFLLLLSTVIGSLAEKEYNCTAKEFEECLEALNAITQTEDLALAATREELNLVCRKLQHGVRCIDDHSYRCFTAGQRRIFNSVVSESRHVINDLCVPGKLQEDYLRYAPCLKNVSTDVRKCALQYKRLASSYEDTGSDVNDKLKIHCCVFTQFVQCQHEHLLRDCGTAAEQFFQRHMDRMSGSLINEHCVLFTHGSNACSFDRNSAKSYFKCDFLYTAIFYLILLQIIYL
;
A
#
# COMPACT_ATOMS: atom_id res chain seq x y z
N MET A 1 66.76 28.56 -25.81
CA MET A 1 65.50 28.61 -26.59
C MET A 1 64.58 27.47 -26.16
N ASP A 2 64.39 27.32 -24.85
CA ASP A 2 63.12 27.49 -24.14
C ASP A 2 61.85 27.11 -24.92
N VAL A 3 61.43 25.85 -24.76
CA VAL A 3 60.05 25.43 -25.05
C VAL A 3 59.26 25.56 -23.76
N ALA A 4 58.28 26.46 -23.75
CA ALA A 4 57.52 26.86 -22.57
C ALA A 4 56.61 25.74 -22.01
N PRO A 5 56.45 25.64 -20.67
CA PRO A 5 55.62 24.63 -20.01
C PRO A 5 54.16 25.10 -19.95
N GLY A 6 53.51 25.23 -21.12
CA GLY A 6 52.19 25.88 -21.22
C GLY A 6 51.10 25.11 -21.96
N ALA A 7 51.37 23.91 -22.48
CA ALA A 7 50.45 23.25 -23.42
C ALA A 7 49.73 22.00 -22.87
N PHE A 8 50.06 21.51 -21.68
CA PHE A 8 49.48 20.26 -21.15
C PHE A 8 48.22 20.45 -20.28
N LEU A 9 47.93 21.68 -19.84
CA LEU A 9 46.79 21.97 -18.95
C LEU A 9 45.48 22.34 -19.68
N LEU A 10 45.50 22.46 -21.02
CA LEU A 10 44.32 22.84 -21.80
C LEU A 10 43.53 21.65 -22.38
N LEU A 11 43.97 20.41 -22.14
CA LEU A 11 43.27 19.21 -22.62
C LEU A 11 42.55 18.42 -21.52
N LEU A 12 42.56 18.89 -20.27
CA LEU A 12 41.79 18.31 -19.16
C LEU A 12 40.48 19.04 -18.86
N SER A 13 40.12 20.08 -19.61
CA SER A 13 38.94 20.91 -19.33
C SER A 13 37.68 20.59 -20.14
N THR A 14 37.68 19.61 -21.06
CA THR A 14 36.49 19.36 -21.91
C THR A 14 35.93 17.94 -21.90
N VAL A 15 36.27 17.11 -20.90
CA VAL A 15 35.52 15.87 -20.61
C VAL A 15 35.18 15.78 -19.12
N ILE A 16 34.78 16.89 -18.52
CA ILE A 16 33.79 16.80 -17.44
C ILE A 16 32.45 16.88 -18.15
N GLY A 17 32.07 15.75 -18.77
CA GLY A 17 30.67 15.55 -19.14
C GLY A 17 29.88 15.81 -17.86
N SER A 18 29.00 16.78 -17.91
CA SER A 18 28.04 17.05 -16.86
C SER A 18 27.29 15.74 -16.58
N LEU A 19 27.74 15.00 -15.57
CA LEU A 19 26.82 14.27 -14.72
C LEU A 19 25.95 15.36 -14.12
N ALA A 20 24.89 15.73 -14.84
CA ALA A 20 23.80 16.47 -14.25
C ALA A 20 23.37 15.62 -13.06
N GLU A 21 23.80 16.00 -11.86
CA GLU A 21 23.21 15.49 -10.63
C GLU A 21 21.74 15.86 -10.75
N LYS A 22 20.92 14.86 -11.06
CA LYS A 22 19.47 15.03 -11.09
C LYS A 22 19.11 15.59 -9.72
N GLU A 23 18.61 16.81 -9.66
CA GLU A 23 18.17 17.42 -8.41
C GLU A 23 17.01 16.56 -7.88
N TYR A 24 17.25 15.81 -6.80
CA TYR A 24 16.28 14.91 -6.20
C TYR A 24 15.44 15.67 -5.19
N ASN A 25 14.13 15.71 -5.39
CA ASN A 25 13.22 16.49 -4.57
C ASN A 25 12.54 15.58 -3.55
N CYS A 26 13.08 15.55 -2.33
CA CYS A 26 12.57 14.77 -1.20
C CYS A 26 11.21 15.28 -0.68
N THR A 27 10.18 15.16 -1.50
CA THR A 27 8.83 15.66 -1.29
C THR A 27 7.86 14.49 -1.13
N ALA A 28 6.79 14.71 -0.37
CA ALA A 28 5.71 13.73 -0.24
C ALA A 28 5.10 13.37 -1.60
N LYS A 29 5.01 14.35 -2.52
CA LYS A 29 4.51 14.15 -3.87
C LYS A 29 5.36 13.16 -4.68
N GLU A 30 6.69 13.28 -4.63
CA GLU A 30 7.57 12.33 -5.34
C GLU A 30 7.42 10.90 -4.79
N PHE A 31 7.24 10.78 -3.47
CA PHE A 31 6.96 9.49 -2.85
C PHE A 31 5.58 8.93 -3.25
N GLU A 32 4.54 9.78 -3.31
CA GLU A 32 3.20 9.40 -3.78
C GLU A 32 3.22 8.92 -5.24
N GLU A 33 3.95 9.57 -6.14
CA GLU A 33 4.14 9.14 -7.53
C GLU A 33 4.77 7.73 -7.62
N CYS A 34 5.69 7.38 -6.71
CA CYS A 34 6.21 6.03 -6.63
C CYS A 34 5.15 4.99 -6.19
N LEU A 35 4.23 5.39 -5.30
CA LEU A 35 3.14 4.55 -4.81
C LEU A 35 2.05 4.34 -5.87
N GLU A 36 1.86 5.27 -6.81
CA GLU A 36 0.87 5.14 -7.89
C GLU A 36 1.08 3.86 -8.70
N ALA A 37 2.33 3.48 -8.98
CA ALA A 37 2.63 2.23 -9.69
C ALA A 37 2.16 0.97 -8.94
N LEU A 38 2.16 1.02 -7.60
CA LEU A 38 1.66 -0.04 -6.74
C LEU A 38 0.13 0.01 -6.61
N ASN A 39 -0.45 1.21 -6.46
CA ASN A 39 -1.90 1.42 -6.38
C ASN A 39 -2.60 1.04 -7.70
N ALA A 40 -1.95 1.27 -8.84
CA ALA A 40 -2.47 0.90 -10.16
C ALA A 40 -2.56 -0.63 -10.38
N ILE A 41 -2.04 -1.44 -9.45
CA ILE A 41 -2.23 -2.90 -9.45
C ILE A 41 -3.50 -3.25 -8.68
N THR A 42 -3.73 -2.63 -7.52
CA THR A 42 -4.88 -2.90 -6.65
C THR A 42 -6.19 -2.32 -7.18
N GLN A 43 -6.13 -1.28 -8.04
CA GLN A 43 -7.30 -0.60 -8.61
C GLN A 43 -7.98 -1.34 -9.76
N THR A 44 -7.32 -2.29 -10.42
CA THR A 44 -7.91 -3.09 -11.50
C THR A 44 -8.06 -4.54 -11.07
N GLU A 45 -9.31 -5.04 -11.04
CA GLU A 45 -9.62 -6.42 -10.61
C GLU A 45 -8.82 -7.49 -11.39
N ASP A 46 -8.47 -7.20 -12.66
CA ASP A 46 -7.68 -8.11 -13.51
C ASP A 46 -6.17 -8.13 -13.23
N LEU A 47 -5.60 -7.05 -12.68
CA LEU A 47 -4.15 -6.98 -12.38
C LEU A 47 -3.83 -7.25 -10.91
N ALA A 48 -4.75 -7.00 -9.99
CA ALA A 48 -4.50 -7.28 -8.57
C ALA A 48 -4.41 -8.79 -8.26
N LEU A 49 -5.01 -9.62 -9.12
CA LEU A 49 -5.18 -11.05 -8.94
C LEU A 49 -4.86 -11.79 -10.23
N ALA A 50 -3.70 -11.50 -10.82
CA ALA A 50 -3.23 -12.10 -12.07
C ALA A 50 -3.37 -13.64 -12.04
N ALA A 51 -4.28 -14.17 -12.85
CA ALA A 51 -4.57 -15.59 -12.94
C ALA A 51 -3.79 -16.28 -14.08
N THR A 52 -3.19 -15.49 -14.97
CA THR A 52 -2.39 -15.99 -16.10
C THR A 52 -0.96 -15.49 -16.06
N ARG A 53 -0.09 -16.14 -16.84
CA ARG A 53 1.32 -15.73 -16.96
C ARG A 53 1.44 -14.34 -17.56
N GLU A 54 0.61 -14.03 -18.53
CA GLU A 54 0.57 -12.77 -19.25
C GLU A 54 0.15 -11.63 -18.34
N GLU A 55 -0.92 -11.82 -17.56
CA GLU A 55 -1.36 -10.90 -16.52
C GLU A 55 -0.27 -10.71 -15.47
N LEU A 56 0.33 -11.79 -14.98
CA LEU A 56 1.37 -11.74 -13.96
C LEU A 56 2.59 -10.96 -14.45
N ASN A 57 3.01 -11.15 -15.69
CA ASN A 57 4.12 -10.39 -16.28
C ASN A 57 3.82 -8.89 -16.35
N LEU A 58 2.57 -8.49 -16.63
CA LEU A 58 2.17 -7.09 -16.63
C LEU A 58 2.20 -6.49 -15.22
N VAL A 59 1.69 -7.24 -14.24
CA VAL A 59 1.73 -6.86 -12.81
C VAL A 59 3.15 -6.72 -12.32
N CYS A 60 4.01 -7.69 -12.64
CA CYS A 60 5.41 -7.70 -12.24
C CYS A 60 6.20 -6.50 -12.77
N ARG A 61 5.94 -6.03 -14.00
CA ARG A 61 6.54 -4.80 -14.51
C ARG A 61 6.18 -3.59 -13.64
N LYS A 62 4.91 -3.46 -13.26
CA LYS A 62 4.43 -2.37 -12.39
C LYS A 62 5.01 -2.49 -10.97
N LEU A 63 4.97 -3.68 -10.37
CA LEU A 63 5.52 -3.94 -9.03
C LEU A 63 7.01 -3.61 -8.95
N GLN A 64 7.79 -4.17 -9.86
CA GLN A 64 9.24 -3.95 -9.87
C GLN A 64 9.62 -2.50 -10.17
N HIS A 65 8.79 -1.77 -10.92
CA HIS A 65 8.98 -0.34 -11.12
C HIS A 65 8.69 0.45 -9.83
N GLY A 66 7.52 0.23 -9.21
CA GLY A 66 7.13 0.88 -7.97
C GLY A 66 8.13 0.61 -6.83
N VAL A 67 8.50 -0.66 -6.61
CA VAL A 67 9.50 -1.04 -5.61
C VAL A 67 10.83 -0.32 -5.84
N ARG A 68 11.33 -0.29 -7.08
CA ARG A 68 12.59 0.41 -7.38
C ARG A 68 12.52 1.92 -7.14
N CYS A 69 11.40 2.55 -7.49
CA CYS A 69 11.16 3.97 -7.25
C CYS A 69 11.20 4.29 -5.75
N ILE A 70 10.46 3.52 -4.95
CA ILE A 70 10.39 3.66 -3.50
C ILE A 70 11.76 3.40 -2.85
N ASP A 71 12.49 2.40 -3.34
CA ASP A 71 13.83 2.07 -2.83
C ASP A 71 14.82 3.20 -3.07
N ASP A 72 14.87 3.77 -4.28
CA ASP A 72 15.74 4.91 -4.62
C ASP A 72 15.36 6.15 -3.80
N HIS A 73 14.05 6.46 -3.70
CA HIS A 73 13.57 7.59 -2.90
C HIS A 73 13.91 7.40 -1.41
N SER A 74 13.64 6.24 -0.83
CA SER A 74 13.97 5.95 0.58
C SER A 74 15.49 6.01 0.85
N TYR A 75 16.31 5.59 -0.11
CA TYR A 75 17.76 5.65 0.01
C TYR A 75 18.29 7.10 -0.01
N ARG A 76 17.67 7.99 -0.77
CA ARG A 76 18.12 9.39 -0.89
C ARG A 76 17.52 10.30 0.17
N CYS A 77 16.24 10.11 0.45
CA CYS A 77 15.43 11.09 1.18
C CYS A 77 15.13 10.72 2.63
N PHE A 78 15.19 9.44 3.00
CA PHE A 78 14.92 9.06 4.39
C PHE A 78 16.18 9.18 5.24
N THR A 79 15.99 9.65 6.46
CA THR A 79 17.02 9.57 7.52
C THR A 79 17.39 8.10 7.79
N ALA A 80 18.55 7.87 8.40
CA ALA A 80 19.00 6.53 8.76
C ALA A 80 17.97 5.78 9.63
N GLY A 81 17.29 6.47 10.55
CA GLY A 81 16.23 5.90 11.39
C GLY A 81 14.99 5.52 10.59
N GLN A 82 14.46 6.45 9.79
CA GLN A 82 13.30 6.20 8.92
C GLN A 82 13.55 5.05 7.96
N ARG A 83 14.74 4.97 7.36
CA ARG A 83 15.12 3.90 6.44
C ARG A 83 15.20 2.54 7.11
N ARG A 84 15.69 2.46 8.36
CA ARG A 84 15.71 1.21 9.13
C ARG A 84 14.29 0.70 9.38
N ILE A 85 13.41 1.58 9.86
CA ILE A 85 11.99 1.25 10.11
C ILE A 85 11.31 0.86 8.80
N PHE A 86 11.48 1.65 7.75
CA PHE A 86 10.89 1.34 6.45
C PHE A 86 11.34 -0.03 5.92
N ASN A 87 12.64 -0.32 5.97
CA ASN A 87 13.18 -1.59 5.52
C ASN A 87 12.76 -2.78 6.38
N SER A 88 12.55 -2.61 7.70
CA SER A 88 12.02 -3.71 8.51
C SER A 88 10.62 -4.12 8.05
N VAL A 89 9.78 -3.15 7.69
CA VAL A 89 8.41 -3.40 7.23
C VAL A 89 8.34 -4.07 5.86
N VAL A 90 9.15 -3.63 4.89
CA VAL A 90 8.91 -3.99 3.47
C VAL A 90 9.88 -5.04 2.91
N SER A 91 10.96 -5.40 3.62
CA SER A 91 12.01 -6.28 3.10
C SER A 91 11.49 -7.64 2.63
N GLU A 92 10.68 -8.32 3.44
CA GLU A 92 10.12 -9.62 3.08
C GLU A 92 9.13 -9.52 1.91
N SER A 93 8.31 -8.47 1.87
CA SER A 93 7.40 -8.21 0.75
C SER A 93 8.19 -8.01 -0.55
N ARG A 94 9.30 -7.27 -0.52
CA ARG A 94 10.21 -7.10 -1.66
C ARG A 94 10.79 -8.43 -2.14
N HIS A 95 11.22 -9.29 -1.21
CA HIS A 95 11.74 -10.61 -1.57
C HIS A 95 10.68 -11.48 -2.24
N VAL A 96 9.45 -11.52 -1.72
CA VAL A 96 8.35 -12.27 -2.34
C VAL A 96 8.02 -11.73 -3.74
N ILE A 97 7.99 -10.40 -3.92
CA ILE A 97 7.79 -9.78 -5.24
C ILE A 97 8.89 -10.20 -6.22
N ASN A 98 10.16 -10.15 -5.79
CA ASN A 98 11.28 -10.52 -6.64
C ASN A 98 11.23 -12.00 -7.05
N ASP A 99 10.94 -12.89 -6.10
CA ASP A 99 10.84 -14.34 -6.35
C ASP A 99 9.63 -14.69 -7.23
N LEU A 100 8.51 -13.98 -7.08
CA LEU A 100 7.28 -14.17 -7.87
C LEU A 100 7.44 -13.69 -9.32
N CYS A 101 8.24 -12.63 -9.52
CA CYS A 101 8.36 -11.93 -10.79
C CYS A 101 9.49 -12.42 -11.70
N VAL A 102 10.14 -13.53 -11.33
CA VAL A 102 11.11 -14.23 -12.18
C VAL A 102 10.71 -15.68 -12.35
N PRO A 103 11.08 -16.34 -13.47
CA PRO A 103 10.85 -17.78 -13.65
C PRO A 103 11.44 -18.58 -12.50
N GLY A 104 10.61 -19.41 -11.87
CA GLY A 104 11.02 -20.26 -10.76
C GLY A 104 9.84 -20.88 -10.02
N LYS A 105 10.15 -21.65 -8.99
CA LYS A 105 9.18 -22.46 -8.24
C LYS A 105 8.03 -21.63 -7.65
N LEU A 106 8.33 -20.46 -7.08
CA LEU A 106 7.29 -19.60 -6.50
C LEU A 106 6.29 -19.14 -7.56
N GLN A 107 6.78 -18.69 -8.71
CA GLN A 107 5.95 -18.24 -9.81
C GLN A 107 5.08 -19.38 -10.38
N GLU A 108 5.65 -20.56 -10.53
CA GLU A 108 4.92 -21.76 -10.97
C GLU A 108 3.82 -22.17 -9.99
N ASP A 109 4.16 -22.23 -8.69
CA ASP A 109 3.19 -22.55 -7.63
C ASP A 109 2.09 -21.48 -7.55
N TYR A 110 2.43 -20.20 -7.67
CA TYR A 110 1.43 -19.12 -7.72
C TYR A 110 0.45 -19.33 -8.87
N LEU A 111 0.95 -19.49 -10.10
CA LEU A 111 0.10 -19.63 -11.29
C LEU A 111 -0.77 -20.88 -11.24
N ARG A 112 -0.33 -21.94 -10.56
CA ARG A 112 -1.14 -23.13 -10.31
C ARG A 112 -2.40 -22.82 -9.49
N TYR A 113 -2.31 -21.95 -8.50
CA TYR A 113 -3.43 -21.60 -7.62
C TYR A 113 -4.15 -20.30 -8.00
N ALA A 114 -3.53 -19.47 -8.84
CA ALA A 114 -4.00 -18.13 -9.16
C ALA A 114 -5.45 -18.07 -9.70
N PRO A 115 -5.92 -18.98 -10.57
CA PRO A 115 -7.33 -18.98 -10.99
C PRO A 115 -8.31 -19.17 -9.82
N CYS A 116 -7.98 -20.04 -8.87
CA CYS A 116 -8.83 -20.29 -7.71
C CYS A 116 -8.75 -19.13 -6.71
N LEU A 117 -7.55 -18.58 -6.46
CA LEU A 117 -7.33 -17.37 -5.67
C LEU A 117 -8.14 -16.18 -6.22
N LYS A 118 -8.11 -15.95 -7.54
CA LYS A 118 -8.90 -14.89 -8.19
C LYS A 118 -10.39 -15.09 -7.91
N ASN A 119 -10.92 -16.29 -8.15
CA ASN A 119 -12.33 -16.62 -7.87
C ASN A 119 -12.72 -16.44 -6.38
N VAL A 120 -11.89 -16.89 -5.44
CA VAL A 120 -12.13 -16.68 -4.01
C VAL A 120 -12.16 -15.19 -3.66
N SER A 121 -11.26 -14.42 -4.26
CA SER A 121 -11.12 -12.99 -4.00
C SER A 121 -12.22 -12.14 -4.63
N THR A 122 -12.81 -12.55 -5.75
CA THR A 122 -13.76 -11.73 -6.52
C THR A 122 -15.22 -12.21 -6.48
N ASP A 123 -15.52 -13.43 -5.99
CA ASP A 123 -16.90 -13.88 -5.80
C ASP A 123 -17.55 -13.17 -4.60
N VAL A 124 -18.70 -12.54 -4.84
CA VAL A 124 -19.50 -11.76 -3.86
C VAL A 124 -19.94 -12.60 -2.66
N ARG A 125 -20.09 -13.92 -2.85
CA ARG A 125 -20.44 -14.87 -1.78
C ARG A 125 -19.21 -15.34 -0.99
N LYS A 126 -18.02 -14.87 -1.36
CA LYS A 126 -16.73 -15.20 -0.77
C LYS A 126 -16.08 -13.93 -0.25
N CYS A 127 -14.91 -13.55 -0.78
CA CYS A 127 -14.10 -12.48 -0.22
C CYS A 127 -14.18 -11.15 -0.98
N ALA A 128 -15.05 -11.01 -1.98
CA ALA A 128 -15.11 -9.80 -2.81
C ALA A 128 -15.41 -8.52 -2.02
N LEU A 129 -16.22 -8.62 -0.95
CA LEU A 129 -16.55 -7.45 -0.14
C LEU A 129 -15.32 -6.95 0.64
N GLN A 130 -14.57 -7.86 1.25
CA GLN A 130 -13.34 -7.58 1.99
C GLN A 130 -12.26 -7.08 1.03
N TYR A 131 -12.16 -7.72 -0.14
CA TYR A 131 -11.23 -7.32 -1.20
C TYR A 131 -11.48 -5.87 -1.66
N LYS A 132 -12.74 -5.51 -1.96
CA LYS A 132 -13.11 -4.14 -2.36
C LYS A 132 -12.82 -3.12 -1.27
N ARG A 133 -13.12 -3.45 -0.01
CA ARG A 133 -12.78 -2.57 1.13
C ARG A 133 -11.28 -2.38 1.29
N LEU A 134 -10.48 -3.43 1.03
CA LEU A 134 -9.03 -3.35 1.13
C LEU A 134 -8.49 -2.41 0.05
N ALA A 135 -8.96 -2.54 -1.18
CA ALA A 135 -8.59 -1.66 -2.29
C ALA A 135 -8.93 -0.20 -2.00
N SER A 136 -10.11 0.09 -1.42
CA SER A 136 -10.53 1.46 -1.09
C SER A 136 -9.90 2.01 0.20
N SER A 137 -9.23 1.19 1.02
CA SER A 137 -8.65 1.64 2.30
C SER A 137 -7.50 2.64 2.15
N TYR A 138 -6.97 2.79 0.94
CA TYR A 138 -5.86 3.70 0.62
C TYR A 138 -6.30 5.10 0.18
N GLU A 139 -7.60 5.32 -0.08
CA GLU A 139 -8.11 6.54 -0.72
C GLU A 139 -8.61 7.62 0.26
N ASP A 140 -8.64 7.35 1.58
CA ASP A 140 -9.16 8.31 2.55
C ASP A 140 -8.10 9.35 2.95
N THR A 141 -8.30 10.60 2.57
CA THR A 141 -7.36 11.72 2.79
C THR A 141 -7.68 12.55 4.05
N GLY A 142 -8.79 12.27 4.76
CA GLY A 142 -9.29 13.15 5.83
C GLY A 142 -9.08 12.71 7.29
N SER A 143 -8.57 11.50 7.55
CA SER A 143 -8.46 10.89 8.89
C SER A 143 -7.03 10.91 9.47
N ASP A 144 -6.90 10.70 10.78
CA ASP A 144 -5.61 10.57 11.48
C ASP A 144 -4.81 9.34 10.96
N VAL A 145 -3.47 9.43 10.98
CA VAL A 145 -2.59 8.36 10.46
C VAL A 145 -2.81 7.05 11.22
N ASN A 146 -3.05 7.11 12.53
CA ASN A 146 -3.30 5.94 13.37
C ASN A 146 -4.66 5.31 13.07
N ASP A 147 -5.68 6.13 12.79
CA ASP A 147 -7.00 5.66 12.38
C ASP A 147 -6.96 4.96 11.01
N LYS A 148 -6.20 5.51 10.05
CA LYS A 148 -5.97 4.87 8.74
C LYS A 148 -5.26 3.53 8.89
N LEU A 149 -4.20 3.49 9.68
CA LEU A 149 -3.46 2.26 9.94
C LEU A 149 -4.37 1.21 10.59
N LYS A 150 -5.18 1.61 11.58
CA LYS A 150 -6.17 0.73 12.23
C LYS A 150 -7.16 0.16 11.21
N ILE A 151 -7.76 1.01 10.37
CA ILE A 151 -8.72 0.57 9.34
C ILE A 151 -8.04 -0.42 8.39
N HIS A 152 -6.85 -0.08 7.89
CA HIS A 152 -6.09 -0.93 6.99
C HIS A 152 -5.78 -2.31 7.62
N CYS A 153 -5.23 -2.32 8.83
CA CYS A 153 -4.94 -3.54 9.59
C CYS A 153 -6.17 -4.43 9.77
N CYS A 154 -7.31 -3.83 10.10
CA CYS A 154 -8.55 -4.57 10.32
C CYS A 154 -9.14 -5.14 9.02
N VAL A 155 -9.20 -4.34 7.95
CA VAL A 155 -9.72 -4.80 6.65
C VAL A 155 -8.81 -5.87 6.06
N PHE A 156 -7.49 -5.70 6.17
CA PHE A 156 -6.50 -6.68 5.71
C PHE A 156 -6.65 -8.01 6.45
N THR A 157 -6.73 -7.97 7.79
CA THR A 157 -6.91 -9.19 8.61
C THR A 157 -8.21 -9.93 8.25
N GLN A 158 -9.31 -9.19 8.05
CA GLN A 158 -10.58 -9.78 7.62
C GLN A 158 -10.48 -10.42 6.22
N PHE A 159 -9.77 -9.78 5.29
CA PHE A 159 -9.54 -10.33 3.97
C PHE A 159 -8.72 -11.62 4.02
N VAL A 160 -7.60 -11.63 4.75
CA VAL A 160 -6.73 -12.79 4.92
C VAL A 160 -7.50 -13.95 5.56
N GLN A 161 -8.28 -13.69 6.61
CA GLN A 161 -9.11 -14.72 7.24
C GLN A 161 -10.13 -15.33 6.28
N CYS A 162 -10.81 -14.50 5.48
CA CYS A 162 -11.72 -14.98 4.45
C CYS A 162 -11.01 -15.86 3.42
N GLN A 163 -9.81 -15.48 2.99
CA GLN A 163 -9.01 -16.27 2.06
C GLN A 163 -8.68 -17.65 2.64
N HIS A 164 -8.22 -17.75 3.89
CA HIS A 164 -7.94 -19.05 4.51
C HIS A 164 -9.16 -19.98 4.48
N GLU A 165 -10.32 -19.49 4.91
CA GLU A 165 -11.55 -20.28 4.94
C GLU A 165 -11.93 -20.81 3.55
N HIS A 166 -11.98 -19.91 2.56
CA HIS A 166 -12.45 -20.24 1.23
C HIS A 166 -11.40 -20.99 0.38
N LEU A 167 -10.11 -20.75 0.58
CA LEU A 167 -9.06 -21.52 -0.10
C LEU A 167 -9.02 -22.95 0.40
N LEU A 168 -9.12 -23.16 1.72
CA LEU A 168 -9.17 -24.51 2.28
C LEU A 168 -10.36 -25.29 1.71
N ARG A 169 -11.53 -24.65 1.71
CA ARG A 169 -12.80 -25.28 1.32
C ARG A 169 -12.94 -25.46 -0.19
N ASP A 170 -12.57 -24.46 -0.98
CA ASP A 170 -12.90 -24.41 -2.41
C ASP A 170 -11.69 -24.78 -3.31
N CYS A 171 -10.45 -24.61 -2.82
CA CYS A 171 -9.22 -24.81 -3.60
C CYS A 171 -8.32 -25.94 -3.07
N GLY A 172 -8.60 -26.43 -1.85
CA GLY A 172 -7.90 -27.53 -1.20
C GLY A 172 -6.71 -27.09 -0.34
N THR A 173 -6.27 -28.00 0.52
CA THR A 173 -5.24 -27.75 1.54
C THR A 173 -3.91 -27.24 0.97
N ALA A 174 -3.49 -27.72 -0.20
CA ALA A 174 -2.24 -27.27 -0.80
C ALA A 174 -2.27 -25.79 -1.23
N ALA A 175 -3.43 -25.30 -1.70
CA ALA A 175 -3.63 -23.91 -2.08
C ALA A 175 -3.67 -23.01 -0.85
N GLU A 176 -4.37 -23.43 0.20
CA GLU A 176 -4.43 -22.70 1.46
C GLU A 176 -3.05 -22.60 2.11
N GLN A 177 -2.31 -23.71 2.20
CA GLN A 177 -0.95 -23.68 2.76
C GLN A 177 0.02 -22.84 1.92
N PHE A 178 -0.15 -22.85 0.59
CA PHE A 178 0.60 -21.96 -0.28
C PHE A 178 0.29 -20.51 0.06
N PHE A 179 -0.99 -20.15 0.17
CA PHE A 179 -1.41 -18.80 0.51
C PHE A 179 -0.89 -18.38 1.89
N GLN A 180 -1.08 -19.20 2.92
CA GLN A 180 -0.62 -18.94 4.28
C GLN A 180 0.87 -18.59 4.31
N ARG A 181 1.73 -19.48 3.78
CA ARG A 181 3.18 -19.29 3.82
C ARG A 181 3.63 -18.00 3.14
N HIS A 182 3.00 -17.63 2.02
CA HIS A 182 3.42 -16.46 1.26
C HIS A 182 2.77 -15.18 1.75
N MET A 183 1.54 -15.23 2.25
CA MET A 183 0.85 -14.08 2.84
C MET A 183 1.46 -13.68 4.18
N ASP A 184 1.80 -14.65 5.03
CA ASP A 184 2.51 -14.42 6.29
C ASP A 184 3.88 -13.79 6.04
N ARG A 185 4.59 -14.27 5.01
CA ARG A 185 5.88 -13.67 4.63
C ARG A 185 5.71 -12.26 4.06
N MET A 186 4.69 -12.04 3.22
CA MET A 186 4.48 -10.74 2.57
C MET A 186 4.02 -9.65 3.54
N SER A 187 3.24 -9.99 4.57
CA SER A 187 2.62 -9.03 5.49
C SER A 187 3.09 -9.13 6.94
N GLY A 188 3.91 -10.12 7.28
CA GLY A 188 4.24 -10.47 8.66
C GLY A 188 4.83 -9.33 9.48
N SER A 189 5.78 -8.55 8.93
CA SER A 189 6.34 -7.41 9.68
C SER A 189 5.28 -6.32 9.92
N LEU A 190 4.49 -5.96 8.90
CA LEU A 190 3.37 -5.03 9.06
C LEU A 190 2.37 -5.53 10.12
N ILE A 191 1.96 -6.78 10.04
CA ILE A 191 0.94 -7.34 10.94
C ILE A 191 1.46 -7.49 12.37
N ASN A 192 2.63 -8.09 12.54
CA ASN A 192 3.18 -8.47 13.84
C ASN A 192 3.89 -7.31 14.56
N GLU A 193 4.24 -6.23 13.87
CA GLU A 193 4.89 -5.08 14.52
C GLU A 193 3.97 -3.86 14.58
N HIS A 194 3.15 -3.63 13.54
CA HIS A 194 2.38 -2.39 13.41
C HIS A 194 0.87 -2.57 13.55
N CYS A 195 0.34 -3.78 13.32
CA CYS A 195 -1.09 -4.04 13.49
C CYS A 195 -1.48 -4.67 14.83
N VAL A 196 -0.53 -5.14 15.64
CA VAL A 196 -0.79 -5.85 16.91
C VAL A 196 -1.73 -5.09 17.83
N LEU A 197 -1.57 -3.76 17.92
CA LEU A 197 -2.40 -2.90 18.78
C LEU A 197 -3.85 -2.77 18.29
N PHE A 198 -4.12 -3.12 17.03
CA PHE A 198 -5.43 -2.99 16.39
C PHE A 198 -6.13 -4.33 16.17
N THR A 199 -5.41 -5.44 16.23
CA THR A 199 -5.95 -6.78 15.94
C THR A 199 -6.20 -7.61 17.20
N HIS A 200 -5.55 -7.29 18.32
CA HIS A 200 -5.73 -7.99 19.60
C HIS A 200 -6.75 -7.30 20.52
N GLY A 201 -7.91 -7.93 20.72
CA GLY A 201 -8.96 -7.50 21.64
C GLY A 201 -10.36 -7.64 21.03
N SER A 202 -11.36 -8.04 21.82
CA SER A 202 -12.70 -8.43 21.34
C SER A 202 -13.49 -7.35 20.59
N ASN A 203 -13.02 -6.09 20.56
CA ASN A 203 -13.61 -4.97 19.81
C ASN A 203 -12.58 -4.16 19.02
N ALA A 204 -11.35 -4.65 18.83
CA ALA A 204 -10.28 -3.82 18.24
C ALA A 204 -10.59 -3.44 16.78
N CYS A 205 -11.25 -4.35 16.05
CA CYS A 205 -11.75 -4.16 14.68
C CYS A 205 -13.27 -4.01 14.57
N SER A 206 -13.96 -3.57 15.63
CA SER A 206 -15.37 -3.19 15.50
C SER A 206 -15.46 -1.89 14.71
N PHE A 207 -15.68 -2.03 13.41
CA PHE A 207 -16.12 -0.91 12.58
C PHE A 207 -17.51 -0.53 13.06
N ASP A 208 -17.64 0.57 13.81
CA ASP A 208 -18.94 1.16 14.03
C ASP A 208 -19.55 1.42 12.66
N ARG A 209 -20.62 0.67 12.34
CA ARG A 209 -21.35 0.70 11.06
C ARG A 209 -22.07 2.05 10.84
N ASN A 210 -21.69 3.07 11.59
CA ASN A 210 -22.32 4.37 11.76
C ASN A 210 -21.41 5.54 11.39
N SER A 211 -20.31 5.33 10.67
CA SER A 211 -19.66 6.41 9.91
C SER A 211 -20.34 6.68 8.56
N ALA A 212 -21.64 6.42 8.45
CA ALA A 212 -22.48 7.38 7.75
C ALA A 212 -22.44 8.65 8.60
N LYS A 213 -21.68 9.66 8.17
CA LYS A 213 -21.70 10.99 8.78
C LYS A 213 -23.17 11.42 8.90
N SER A 214 -23.76 11.25 10.07
CA SER A 214 -24.99 11.93 10.42
C SER A 214 -24.58 13.37 10.70
N TYR A 215 -24.48 14.17 9.64
CA TYR A 215 -24.65 15.61 9.76
C TYR A 215 -26.10 15.90 10.09
N PHE A 216 -26.58 15.46 11.26
CA PHE A 216 -27.93 15.77 11.72
C PHE A 216 -28.02 15.60 13.23
N LYS A 217 -27.30 16.45 13.97
CA LYS A 217 -27.77 17.05 15.23
C LYS A 217 -26.68 17.91 15.86
N CYS A 218 -26.71 19.20 15.56
CA CYS A 218 -26.55 20.24 16.58
C CYS A 218 -27.02 21.64 16.11
N ASP A 219 -27.87 21.73 15.08
CA ASP A 219 -28.35 23.04 14.58
C ASP A 219 -29.69 23.47 15.23
N PHE A 220 -30.44 22.53 15.81
CA PHE A 220 -31.75 22.84 16.42
C PHE A 220 -31.63 23.61 17.74
N LEU A 221 -30.56 23.40 18.51
CA LEU A 221 -30.31 24.13 19.74
C LEU A 221 -29.84 25.56 19.47
N TYR A 222 -28.95 25.76 18.49
CA TYR A 222 -28.49 27.10 18.12
C TYR A 222 -29.59 27.93 17.46
N THR A 223 -30.40 27.33 16.57
CA THR A 223 -31.57 28.02 15.99
C THR A 223 -32.65 28.32 17.02
N ALA A 224 -32.92 27.42 17.97
CA ALA A 224 -33.85 27.68 19.07
C ALA A 224 -33.34 28.79 20.02
N ILE A 225 -32.05 28.78 20.38
CA ILE A 225 -31.43 29.81 21.21
C ILE A 225 -31.45 31.17 20.48
N PHE A 226 -31.17 31.19 19.17
CA PHE A 226 -31.23 32.41 18.35
C PHE A 226 -32.66 32.96 18.26
N TYR A 227 -33.67 32.10 18.08
CA TYR A 227 -35.08 32.52 18.10
C TYR A 227 -35.53 33.03 19.47
N LEU A 228 -35.10 32.42 20.57
CA LEU A 228 -35.41 32.88 21.92
C LEU A 228 -34.77 34.24 22.23
N ILE A 229 -33.53 34.47 21.78
CA ILE A 229 -32.84 35.76 21.91
C ILE A 229 -33.55 36.83 21.06
N LEU A 230 -33.94 36.51 19.82
CA LEU A 230 -34.69 37.44 18.96
C LEU A 230 -36.06 37.81 19.55
N LEU A 231 -36.77 36.86 20.15
CA LEU A 231 -38.03 37.14 20.84
C LEU A 231 -37.84 38.07 22.05
N GLN A 232 -36.76 37.91 22.81
CA GLN A 232 -36.47 38.83 23.93
C GLN A 232 -36.15 40.27 23.46
N ILE A 233 -35.54 40.44 22.29
CA ILE A 233 -35.23 41.77 21.72
C ILE A 233 -36.47 42.46 21.15
N ILE A 234 -37.45 41.71 20.63
CA ILE A 234 -38.67 42.26 20.02
C ILE A 234 -39.70 42.70 21.07
N TYR A 235 -39.68 42.12 22.28
CA TYR A 235 -40.63 42.42 23.37
C TYR A 235 -40.06 43.33 24.46
N LEU A 236 -39.00 44.07 24.17
CA LEU A 236 -38.37 45.09 25.03
C LEU A 236 -38.53 46.49 24.42
#